data_AF-A0A101XAG6-F1
#
_entry.id   AF-A0A101XAG6-F1
#
_cell.length_a   1.000
_cell.length_b   1.000
_cell.length_c   1.000
_cell.angle_alpha   90.00
_cell.angle_beta   90.00
_cell.angle_gamma   90.00
#
_symmetry.space_group_name_H-M   'P 1'
#
loop_
_entity.id
_entity.type
_entity.pdbx_description
1 polymer ?
#
loop_
_entity_poly.entity_id
_entity_poly.type
_entity_poly.pdbx_seq_one_letter_code
_entity_poly.pdbx_strand_id
1 'polypeptide(L)'
;MIVAYAKGPPLAVFAGSWLCSRSPVDGSPIALGEPVGDCEDVGRLERLSSIATSVYILKSRGLKVFYGGTGDEERLAAYAGGADAALDEVKHRFGIPEAPDDSAFVVVEADDAGSLRRALRLAGEVYRRRIDVLLAADLEKALELGRYASGVVLKDVAKVVSFERASALPEIGRCTHCGIDFLMYGSRIARCIYCGRALRGVLTQRKPALRPEILRAVHRRLTSGALPERLVVV
;
A
#
# COMPACT_ATOMS: atom_id res chain seq x y z
N MET A 1 22.83 -4.49 -2.32
CA MET A 1 23.01 -3.64 -3.51
C MET A 1 22.24 -2.33 -3.34
N ILE A 2 22.89 -1.19 -3.56
CA ILE A 2 22.18 0.10 -3.52
C ILE A 2 21.23 0.20 -4.72
N VAL A 3 19.96 0.48 -4.42
CA VAL A 3 18.89 0.60 -5.42
C VAL A 3 18.22 1.96 -5.37
N ALA A 4 17.74 2.42 -6.53
CA ALA A 4 16.87 3.57 -6.67
C ALA A 4 15.55 3.19 -7.34
N TYR A 5 14.48 3.90 -6.98
CA TYR A 5 13.17 3.72 -7.58
C TYR A 5 13.20 4.24 -9.01
N ALA A 6 12.91 3.39 -9.99
CA ALA A 6 13.25 3.71 -11.37
C ALA A 6 12.08 3.68 -12.35
N LYS A 7 11.02 2.90 -12.07
CA LYS A 7 9.82 2.87 -12.92
C LYS A 7 8.55 2.64 -12.13
N GLY A 8 7.52 3.42 -12.44
CA GLY A 8 6.15 3.28 -11.94
C GLY A 8 5.47 4.63 -11.78
N PRO A 9 4.48 4.78 -10.87
CA PRO A 9 3.88 6.08 -10.57
C PRO A 9 4.90 7.11 -10.02
N PRO A 10 4.61 8.43 -10.07
CA PRO A 10 5.50 9.45 -9.53
C PRO A 10 5.87 9.26 -8.05
N LEU A 11 4.96 8.65 -7.29
CA LEU A 11 5.13 8.29 -5.90
C LEU A 11 4.72 6.84 -5.71
N ALA A 12 5.62 6.03 -5.17
CA ALA A 12 5.39 4.65 -4.78
C ALA A 12 5.47 4.50 -3.25
N VAL A 13 5.07 3.33 -2.75
CA VAL A 13 5.21 2.97 -1.33
C VAL A 13 6.27 1.90 -1.20
N PHE A 14 7.27 2.19 -0.38
CA PHE A 14 8.31 1.24 -0.04
C PHE A 14 7.77 0.12 0.84
N ALA A 15 8.08 -1.13 0.49
CA ALA A 15 7.84 -2.29 1.32
C ALA A 15 8.91 -3.36 1.08
N GLY A 16 9.28 -4.08 2.15
CA GLY A 16 10.33 -5.09 2.14
C GLY A 16 11.59 -4.64 2.89
N SER A 17 11.44 -3.80 3.91
CA SER A 17 12.54 -3.26 4.70
C SER A 17 13.48 -4.34 5.27
N TRP A 18 12.99 -5.55 5.55
CA TRP A 18 13.80 -6.68 6.02
C TRP A 18 14.73 -7.29 4.97
N LEU A 19 14.52 -7.00 3.69
CA LEU A 19 15.40 -7.40 2.59
C LEU A 19 16.61 -6.47 2.41
N CYS A 20 16.73 -5.44 3.25
CA CYS A 20 17.71 -4.39 3.13
C CYS A 20 18.51 -4.21 4.41
N SER A 21 19.83 -4.01 4.28
CA SER A 21 20.70 -3.60 5.38
C SER A 21 20.35 -2.17 5.83
N ARG A 22 20.05 -1.30 4.86
CA ARG A 22 19.62 0.11 5.05
C ARG A 22 18.46 0.42 4.13
N SER A 23 17.36 0.94 4.69
CA SER A 23 16.19 1.40 3.94
C SER A 23 15.26 2.25 4.82
N PRO A 24 14.28 2.96 4.23
CA PRO A 24 13.12 3.48 4.93
C PRO A 24 12.31 2.38 5.61
N VAL A 25 11.38 2.78 6.45
CA VAL A 25 10.34 1.87 6.97
C VAL A 25 9.30 1.57 5.92
N ASP A 26 8.74 0.37 6.04
CA ASP A 26 7.62 -0.04 5.22
C ASP A 26 6.45 0.95 5.37
N GLY A 27 5.86 1.33 4.25
CA GLY A 27 4.81 2.35 4.17
C GLY A 27 5.33 3.75 3.83
N SER A 28 6.66 3.95 3.79
CA SER A 28 7.25 5.24 3.41
C SER A 28 6.98 5.56 1.94
N PRO A 29 6.54 6.78 1.61
CA PRO A 29 6.48 7.22 0.22
C PRO A 29 7.88 7.39 -0.34
N ILE A 30 8.09 6.96 -1.59
CA ILE A 30 9.34 7.11 -2.34
C ILE A 30 9.02 7.75 -3.69
N ALA A 31 9.78 8.78 -4.05
CA ALA A 31 9.60 9.48 -5.32
C ALA A 31 10.45 8.83 -6.42
N LEU A 32 9.96 8.91 -7.66
CA LEU A 32 10.67 8.36 -8.82
C LEU A 32 12.08 8.98 -8.95
N GLY A 33 13.09 8.12 -9.08
CA GLY A 33 14.51 8.47 -9.15
C GLY A 33 15.24 8.43 -7.79
N GLU A 34 14.53 8.30 -6.66
CA GLU A 34 15.16 8.33 -5.34
C GLU A 34 15.93 7.02 -5.02
N PRO A 35 17.19 7.09 -4.54
CA PRO A 35 17.87 5.95 -3.95
C PRO A 35 17.18 5.49 -2.67
N VAL A 36 16.73 4.24 -2.63
CA VAL A 36 15.80 3.77 -1.58
C VAL A 36 16.49 2.91 -0.53
N GLY A 37 17.51 2.14 -0.90
CA GLY A 37 18.15 1.29 0.10
C GLY A 37 19.28 0.45 -0.43
N ASP A 38 19.98 -0.21 0.47
CA ASP A 38 20.94 -1.26 0.17
C ASP A 38 20.29 -2.61 0.44
N CYS A 39 19.83 -3.26 -0.62
CA CYS A 39 18.95 -4.44 -0.57
C CYS A 39 19.54 -5.63 -1.34
N GLU A 40 19.27 -6.84 -0.87
CA GLU A 40 19.86 -8.06 -1.41
C GLU A 40 19.04 -8.67 -2.56
N ASP A 41 17.71 -8.69 -2.42
CA ASP A 41 16.79 -9.28 -3.40
C ASP A 41 15.86 -8.21 -4.00
N VAL A 42 16.25 -7.70 -5.18
CA VAL A 42 15.51 -6.63 -5.86
C VAL A 42 14.19 -7.13 -6.42
N GLY A 43 14.14 -8.32 -7.01
CA GLY A 43 12.90 -8.84 -7.60
C GLY A 43 11.79 -9.01 -6.55
N ARG A 44 12.16 -9.48 -5.36
CA ARG A 44 11.23 -9.58 -4.23
C ARG A 44 10.84 -8.21 -3.69
N LEU A 45 11.78 -7.27 -3.60
CA LEU A 45 11.50 -5.88 -3.19
C LEU A 45 10.51 -5.19 -4.14
N GLU A 46 10.70 -5.35 -5.45
CA GLU A 46 9.81 -4.82 -6.50
C GLU A 46 8.39 -5.37 -6.35
N ARG A 47 8.26 -6.69 -6.08
CA ARG A 47 6.97 -7.33 -5.87
C ARG A 47 6.25 -6.78 -4.63
N LEU A 48 6.95 -6.71 -3.49
CA LEU A 48 6.38 -6.19 -2.25
C LEU A 48 6.00 -4.71 -2.37
N SER A 49 6.89 -3.89 -2.93
CA SER A 49 6.61 -2.47 -3.15
C SER A 49 5.49 -2.25 -4.18
N SER A 50 5.33 -3.14 -5.17
CA SER A 50 4.20 -3.11 -6.11
C SER A 50 2.87 -3.38 -5.42
N ILE A 51 2.83 -4.33 -4.48
CA ILE A 51 1.64 -4.61 -3.66
C ILE A 51 1.30 -3.40 -2.79
N ALA A 52 2.26 -2.89 -2.03
CA ALA A 52 2.05 -1.74 -1.16
C ALA A 52 1.58 -0.51 -1.95
N THR A 53 2.18 -0.27 -3.12
CA THR A 53 1.83 0.86 -3.99
C THR A 53 0.43 0.69 -4.58
N SER A 54 0.06 -0.50 -5.06
CA SER A 54 -1.28 -0.76 -5.61
C SER A 54 -2.37 -0.53 -4.56
N VAL A 55 -2.15 -1.02 -3.33
CA VAL A 55 -3.05 -0.77 -2.21
C VAL A 55 -3.13 0.72 -1.91
N TYR A 56 -2.00 1.42 -1.81
CA TYR A 56 -1.98 2.87 -1.56
C TYR A 56 -2.76 3.66 -2.61
N ILE A 57 -2.60 3.34 -3.90
CA ILE A 57 -3.33 4.00 -4.98
C ILE A 57 -4.86 3.83 -4.77
N LEU A 58 -5.32 2.62 -4.45
CA LEU A 58 -6.73 2.36 -4.19
C LEU A 58 -7.22 3.09 -2.92
N LYS A 59 -6.44 3.07 -1.83
CA LYS A 59 -6.75 3.78 -0.58
C LYS A 59 -6.81 5.29 -0.78
N SER A 60 -5.94 5.86 -1.62
CA SER A 60 -5.93 7.30 -1.94
C SER A 60 -7.23 7.77 -2.61
N ARG A 61 -7.98 6.84 -3.23
CA ARG A 61 -9.31 7.10 -3.80
C ARG A 61 -10.46 6.85 -2.82
N GLY A 62 -10.16 6.62 -1.54
CA GLY A 62 -11.16 6.37 -0.49
C GLY A 62 -11.75 4.96 -0.50
N LEU A 63 -11.17 4.01 -1.24
CA LEU A 63 -11.65 2.64 -1.28
C LEU A 63 -11.28 1.87 -0.01
N LYS A 64 -12.13 0.92 0.39
CA LYS A 64 -11.75 -0.16 1.30
C LYS A 64 -11.02 -1.24 0.51
N VAL A 65 -9.86 -1.68 0.98
CA VAL A 65 -8.99 -2.60 0.26
C VAL A 65 -8.65 -3.78 1.15
N PHE A 66 -8.92 -4.97 0.64
CA PHE A 66 -8.58 -6.25 1.23
C PHE A 66 -7.52 -6.93 0.36
N TYR A 67 -6.52 -7.54 0.97
CA TYR A 67 -5.52 -8.32 0.23
C TYR A 67 -5.98 -9.77 0.06
N GLY A 68 -6.05 -10.26 -1.18
CA GLY A 68 -6.50 -11.62 -1.48
C GLY A 68 -5.41 -12.69 -1.52
N GLY A 69 -4.13 -12.31 -1.46
CA GLY A 69 -3.00 -13.24 -1.51
C GLY A 69 -2.73 -13.92 -0.17
N THR A 70 -2.10 -15.09 -0.21
CA THR A 70 -1.87 -15.94 0.98
C THR A 70 -0.50 -15.76 1.62
N GLY A 71 0.48 -15.15 0.94
CA GLY A 71 1.85 -15.03 1.44
C GLY A 71 2.01 -14.00 2.57
N ASP A 72 2.62 -14.39 3.69
CA ASP A 72 2.75 -13.53 4.89
C ASP A 72 3.46 -12.20 4.62
N GLU A 73 4.54 -12.23 3.85
CA GLU A 73 5.27 -11.01 3.47
C GLU A 73 4.46 -10.07 2.59
N GLU A 74 3.70 -10.63 1.66
CA GLU A 74 2.83 -9.87 0.78
C GLU A 74 1.70 -9.21 1.57
N ARG A 75 1.15 -9.90 2.57
CA ARG A 75 0.19 -9.31 3.51
C ARG A 75 0.81 -8.13 4.26
N LEU A 76 2.03 -8.29 4.77
CA LEU A 76 2.76 -7.18 5.42
C LEU A 76 2.95 -6.01 4.47
N ALA A 77 3.31 -6.26 3.21
CA ALA A 77 3.40 -5.22 2.19
C ALA A 77 2.06 -4.55 1.90
N ALA A 78 0.97 -5.31 1.82
CA ALA A 78 -0.38 -4.76 1.68
C ALA A 78 -0.76 -3.87 2.87
N TYR A 79 -0.41 -4.27 4.09
CA TYR A 79 -0.61 -3.45 5.30
C TYR A 79 0.23 -2.17 5.29
N ALA A 80 1.46 -2.24 4.81
CA ALA A 80 2.30 -1.07 4.59
C ALA A 80 1.67 -0.09 3.57
N GLY A 81 1.00 -0.64 2.56
CA GLY A 81 0.18 0.11 1.59
C GLY A 81 -1.15 0.65 2.16
N GLY A 82 -1.54 0.25 3.36
CA GLY A 82 -2.76 0.72 4.03
C GLY A 82 -3.99 -0.18 3.86
N ALA A 83 -3.81 -1.46 3.54
CA ALA A 83 -4.91 -2.42 3.46
C ALA A 83 -5.70 -2.48 4.78
N ASP A 84 -7.02 -2.67 4.67
CA ASP A 84 -7.91 -2.72 5.82
C ASP A 84 -7.77 -4.06 6.57
N ALA A 85 -7.68 -5.17 5.81
CA ALA A 85 -7.43 -6.54 6.29
C ALA A 85 -6.94 -7.45 5.15
N ALA A 86 -6.40 -8.62 5.48
CA ALA A 86 -6.32 -9.74 4.56
C ALA A 86 -7.71 -10.40 4.44
N LEU A 87 -8.01 -10.99 3.27
CA LEU A 87 -9.35 -11.54 3.02
C LEU A 87 -9.67 -12.72 3.96
N ASP A 88 -8.68 -13.52 4.32
CA ASP A 88 -8.84 -14.67 5.24
C ASP A 88 -9.04 -14.27 6.71
N GLU A 89 -8.78 -13.01 7.07
CA GLU A 89 -9.09 -12.46 8.40
C GLU A 89 -10.57 -12.08 8.56
N VAL A 90 -11.33 -12.04 7.46
CA VAL A 90 -12.75 -11.68 7.48
C VAL A 90 -13.63 -12.83 7.01
N LYS A 91 -14.82 -12.94 7.60
CA LYS A 91 -15.81 -13.93 7.21
C LYS A 91 -16.44 -13.56 5.86
N HIS A 92 -16.06 -14.28 4.82
CA HIS A 92 -16.47 -14.00 3.46
C HIS A 92 -16.94 -15.26 2.72
N ARG A 93 -17.65 -15.04 1.62
CA ARG A 93 -18.00 -16.07 0.63
C ARG A 93 -17.70 -15.58 -0.78
N PHE A 94 -17.17 -16.47 -1.61
CA PHE A 94 -17.06 -16.22 -3.05
C PHE A 94 -18.38 -16.54 -3.75
N GLY A 95 -18.83 -15.62 -4.61
CA GLY A 95 -20.08 -15.74 -5.33
C GLY A 95 -21.30 -15.52 -4.44
N ILE A 96 -22.45 -15.30 -5.09
CA ILE A 96 -23.73 -15.09 -4.42
C ILE A 96 -24.45 -16.43 -4.35
N PRO A 97 -24.81 -16.93 -3.16
CA PRO A 97 -25.50 -18.21 -3.03
C PRO A 97 -26.98 -18.11 -3.44
N GLU A 98 -27.64 -19.25 -3.61
CA GLU A 98 -29.09 -19.31 -3.88
C GLU A 98 -29.94 -18.93 -2.65
N ALA A 99 -29.41 -19.20 -1.46
CA ALA A 99 -30.04 -18.88 -0.17
C ALA A 99 -29.07 -18.12 0.73
N PRO A 100 -29.57 -17.21 1.60
CA PRO A 100 -28.72 -16.39 2.44
C PRO A 100 -27.96 -17.24 3.47
N ASP A 101 -26.70 -16.89 3.66
CA ASP A 101 -25.86 -17.44 4.72
C ASP A 101 -25.50 -16.37 5.77
N ASP A 102 -24.61 -16.74 6.68
CA ASP A 102 -24.13 -15.91 7.77
C ASP A 102 -22.79 -15.19 7.46
N SER A 103 -22.42 -15.10 6.17
CA SER A 103 -21.23 -14.36 5.73
C SER A 103 -21.42 -12.86 5.97
N ALA A 104 -20.31 -12.18 6.29
CA ALA A 104 -20.28 -10.72 6.46
C ALA A 104 -20.01 -10.01 5.12
N PHE A 105 -19.20 -10.65 4.27
CA PHE A 105 -18.84 -10.15 2.94
C PHE A 105 -19.17 -11.17 1.85
N VAL A 106 -19.61 -10.68 0.70
CA VAL A 106 -19.72 -11.47 -0.53
C VAL A 106 -18.71 -10.95 -1.54
N VAL A 107 -17.83 -11.82 -2.01
CA VAL A 107 -16.78 -11.50 -2.97
C VAL A 107 -17.25 -11.90 -4.36
N VAL A 108 -17.26 -10.93 -5.27
CA VAL A 108 -17.72 -11.12 -6.65
C VAL A 108 -16.62 -10.69 -7.62
N GLU A 109 -16.63 -11.31 -8.80
CA GLU A 109 -15.85 -10.87 -9.95
C GLU A 109 -16.82 -10.25 -10.96
N ALA A 110 -16.39 -9.17 -11.60
CA ALA A 110 -17.18 -8.46 -12.59
C ALA A 110 -16.26 -7.81 -13.61
N ASP A 111 -16.58 -7.96 -14.90
CA ASP A 111 -15.77 -7.42 -15.97
C ASP A 111 -16.09 -5.98 -16.32
N ASP A 112 -17.30 -5.54 -15.97
CA ASP A 112 -17.83 -4.23 -16.32
C ASP A 112 -18.83 -3.74 -15.26
N ALA A 113 -19.24 -2.47 -15.35
CA ALA A 113 -20.20 -1.89 -14.42
C ALA A 113 -21.58 -2.57 -14.46
N GLY A 114 -21.98 -3.15 -15.59
CA GLY A 114 -23.24 -3.85 -15.77
C GLY A 114 -23.28 -5.19 -15.06
N SER A 115 -22.23 -6.00 -15.17
CA SER A 115 -22.04 -7.26 -14.45
C SER A 115 -21.94 -7.03 -12.94
N LEU A 116 -21.18 -6.02 -12.52
CA LEU A 116 -21.12 -5.63 -11.10
C LEU A 116 -22.50 -5.21 -10.57
N ARG A 117 -23.23 -4.36 -11.30
CA ARG A 117 -24.59 -3.96 -10.91
C ARG A 117 -25.55 -5.15 -10.80
N ARG A 118 -25.45 -6.13 -11.70
CA ARG A 118 -26.26 -7.37 -11.62
C ARG A 118 -25.93 -8.17 -10.37
N ALA A 119 -24.65 -8.31 -10.04
CA ALA A 119 -24.20 -9.00 -8.83
C ALA A 119 -24.70 -8.28 -7.56
N LEU A 120 -24.57 -6.96 -7.49
CA LEU A 120 -25.08 -6.16 -6.37
C LEU A 120 -26.59 -6.34 -6.16
N ARG A 121 -27.37 -6.32 -7.26
CA ARG A 121 -28.82 -6.55 -7.21
C ARG A 121 -29.15 -7.95 -6.68
N LEU A 122 -28.50 -8.98 -7.23
CA LEU A 122 -28.73 -10.36 -6.83
C LEU A 122 -28.38 -10.58 -5.35
N ALA A 123 -27.27 -10.00 -4.87
CA ALA A 123 -26.91 -10.04 -3.46
C ALA A 123 -28.00 -9.38 -2.58
N GLY A 124 -28.54 -8.25 -3.00
CA GLY A 124 -29.66 -7.59 -2.31
C GLY A 124 -30.93 -8.45 -2.26
N GLU A 125 -31.25 -9.16 -3.36
CA GLU A 125 -32.42 -10.03 -3.47
C GLU A 125 -32.34 -11.28 -2.60
N VAL A 126 -31.15 -11.91 -2.54
CA VAL A 126 -30.89 -13.13 -1.75
C VAL A 126 -30.81 -12.81 -0.26
N TYR A 127 -29.98 -11.84 0.12
CA TYR A 127 -29.72 -11.58 1.53
C TYR A 127 -30.86 -10.82 2.22
N ARG A 128 -31.55 -9.92 1.51
CA ARG A 128 -32.63 -9.05 2.04
C ARG A 128 -32.26 -8.34 3.35
N ARG A 129 -30.96 -8.18 3.59
CA ARG A 129 -30.33 -7.51 4.73
C ARG A 129 -29.09 -6.77 4.22
N ARG A 130 -28.52 -5.90 5.04
CA ARG A 130 -27.24 -5.27 4.72
C ARG A 130 -26.15 -6.34 4.61
N ILE A 131 -25.53 -6.42 3.43
CA ILE A 131 -24.38 -7.27 3.14
C ILE A 131 -23.37 -6.41 2.36
N ASP A 132 -22.10 -6.46 2.75
CA ASP A 132 -21.06 -5.73 2.03
C ASP A 132 -20.56 -6.59 0.87
N VAL A 133 -20.58 -6.04 -0.34
CA VAL A 133 -20.13 -6.74 -1.55
C VAL A 133 -18.75 -6.23 -1.94
N LEU A 134 -17.77 -7.13 -1.99
CA LEU A 134 -16.39 -6.84 -2.34
C LEU A 134 -16.12 -7.26 -3.80
N LEU A 135 -15.48 -6.38 -4.56
CA LEU A 135 -15.03 -6.67 -5.92
C LEU A 135 -13.65 -7.31 -5.89
N ALA A 136 -13.53 -8.56 -6.31
CA ALA A 136 -12.25 -9.18 -6.62
C ALA A 136 -11.76 -8.70 -7.99
N ALA A 137 -10.60 -8.02 -8.01
CA ALA A 137 -10.06 -7.42 -9.22
C ALA A 137 -8.54 -7.19 -9.12
N ASP A 138 -7.90 -7.04 -10.28
CA ASP A 138 -6.58 -6.42 -10.40
C ASP A 138 -6.66 -4.90 -10.15
N LEU A 139 -5.51 -4.22 -10.19
CA LEU A 139 -5.44 -2.78 -9.92
C LEU A 139 -6.28 -1.97 -10.94
N GLU A 140 -6.18 -2.25 -12.23
CA GLU A 140 -6.84 -1.46 -13.27
C GLU A 140 -8.36 -1.52 -13.13
N LYS A 141 -8.90 -2.73 -13.00
CA LYS A 141 -10.34 -2.96 -12.85
C LYS A 141 -10.85 -2.49 -11.49
N ALA A 142 -10.06 -2.59 -10.43
CA ALA A 142 -10.37 -2.01 -9.13
C ALA A 142 -10.47 -0.47 -9.18
N LEU A 143 -9.60 0.17 -9.96
CA LEU A 143 -9.59 1.62 -10.15
C LEU A 143 -10.81 2.11 -10.93
N GLU A 144 -11.32 1.30 -11.85
CA GLU A 144 -12.52 1.59 -12.66
C GLU A 144 -13.82 1.33 -11.89
N LEU A 145 -13.95 0.14 -11.30
CA LEU A 145 -15.22 -0.37 -10.78
C LEU A 145 -15.33 -0.31 -9.26
N GLY A 146 -14.21 -0.20 -8.53
CA GLY A 146 -14.17 -0.33 -7.08
C GLY A 146 -15.07 0.66 -6.33
N ARG A 147 -15.33 1.84 -6.91
CA ARG A 147 -16.22 2.86 -6.31
C ARG A 147 -17.69 2.44 -6.19
N TYR A 148 -18.11 1.42 -6.94
CA TYR A 148 -19.48 0.92 -6.91
C TYR A 148 -19.66 -0.26 -5.93
N ALA A 149 -18.56 -0.84 -5.45
CA ALA A 149 -18.56 -1.92 -4.47
C ALA A 149 -18.35 -1.38 -3.04
N SER A 150 -18.62 -2.21 -2.03
CA SER A 150 -18.34 -1.87 -0.62
C SER A 150 -16.83 -1.87 -0.30
N GLY A 151 -16.04 -2.52 -1.14
CA GLY A 151 -14.58 -2.58 -1.08
C GLY A 151 -14.03 -3.43 -2.23
N VAL A 152 -12.72 -3.52 -2.31
CA VAL A 152 -12.00 -4.29 -3.32
C VAL A 152 -11.16 -5.36 -2.64
N VAL A 153 -11.16 -6.57 -3.19
CA VAL A 153 -10.17 -7.61 -2.92
C VAL A 153 -9.14 -7.55 -4.05
N LEU A 154 -7.94 -7.07 -3.73
CA LEU A 154 -6.85 -7.01 -4.70
C LEU A 154 -6.26 -8.42 -4.87
N LYS A 155 -6.40 -8.98 -6.07
CA LYS A 155 -5.81 -10.25 -6.49
C LYS A 155 -4.68 -9.99 -7.49
N ASP A 156 -3.71 -10.90 -7.55
CA ASP A 156 -2.68 -10.96 -8.59
C ASP A 156 -2.07 -9.60 -8.98
N VAL A 157 -1.31 -9.02 -8.05
CA VAL A 157 -0.74 -7.69 -8.23
C VAL A 157 0.35 -7.71 -9.32
N ALA A 158 0.10 -6.99 -10.41
CA ALA A 158 1.08 -6.74 -11.45
C ALA A 158 2.29 -5.94 -10.93
N LYS A 159 3.43 -6.12 -11.58
CA LYS A 159 4.64 -5.32 -11.29
C LYS A 159 4.40 -3.86 -11.72
N VAL A 160 4.19 -2.97 -10.76
CA VAL A 160 4.00 -1.53 -10.97
C VAL A 160 5.20 -0.69 -10.51
N VAL A 161 6.08 -1.28 -9.70
CA VAL A 161 7.30 -0.66 -9.19
C VAL A 161 8.51 -1.47 -9.66
N SER A 162 9.52 -0.77 -10.21
CA SER A 162 10.82 -1.34 -10.50
C SER A 162 11.94 -0.56 -9.83
N PHE A 163 13.01 -1.26 -9.47
CA PHE A 163 14.21 -0.65 -8.91
C PHE A 163 15.42 -0.94 -9.80
N GLU A 164 16.33 0.04 -9.86
CA GLU A 164 17.58 -0.05 -10.60
C GLU A 164 18.76 0.17 -9.67
N ARG A 165 19.95 -0.25 -10.09
CA ARG A 165 21.16 -0.02 -9.31
C ARG A 165 21.46 1.48 -9.24
N ALA A 166 21.76 1.97 -8.05
CA ALA A 166 22.25 3.34 -7.84
C ALA A 166 23.69 3.34 -7.31
N SER A 167 24.39 4.45 -7.53
CA SER A 167 25.79 4.61 -7.15
C SER A 167 25.99 4.97 -5.68
N ALA A 168 25.01 5.64 -5.06
CA ALA A 168 25.08 6.11 -3.69
C ALA A 168 23.72 6.05 -2.99
N LEU A 169 23.76 5.75 -1.69
CA LEU A 169 22.60 5.81 -0.79
C LEU A 169 22.83 6.97 0.19
N PRO A 170 22.01 8.03 0.16
CA PRO A 170 22.05 9.09 1.15
C PRO A 170 21.85 8.54 2.57
N GLU A 171 22.18 9.35 3.58
CA GLU A 171 21.74 9.03 4.94
C GLU A 171 20.20 9.02 4.99
N ILE A 172 19.63 8.05 5.71
CA ILE A 172 18.18 7.94 5.86
C ILE A 172 17.83 8.50 7.22
N GLY A 173 17.12 9.62 7.24
CA GLY A 173 16.70 10.26 8.47
C GLY A 173 15.24 9.98 8.78
N ARG A 174 14.88 9.85 10.06
CA ARG A 174 13.48 9.78 10.51
C ARG A 174 13.06 11.08 11.18
N CYS A 175 11.93 11.63 10.75
CA CYS A 175 11.32 12.74 11.48
C CYS A 175 10.62 12.21 12.73
N THR A 176 11.04 12.62 13.92
CA THR A 176 10.42 12.19 15.20
C THR A 176 8.96 12.62 15.32
N HIS A 177 8.56 13.69 14.63
CA HIS A 177 7.20 14.21 14.67
C HIS A 177 6.23 13.47 13.75
N CYS A 178 6.53 13.32 12.46
CA CYS A 178 5.63 12.62 11.52
C CYS A 178 5.96 11.14 11.33
N GLY A 179 7.14 10.68 11.79
CA GLY A 179 7.59 9.30 11.62
C GLY A 179 8.02 8.95 10.19
N ILE A 180 8.02 9.91 9.26
CA ILE A 180 8.41 9.69 7.87
C ILE A 180 9.94 9.61 7.79
N ASP A 181 10.41 8.56 7.12
CA ASP A 181 11.80 8.41 6.72
C ASP A 181 12.02 9.20 5.42
N PHE A 182 13.07 10.02 5.39
CA PHE A 182 13.44 10.84 4.24
C PHE A 182 14.93 10.69 3.96
N LEU A 183 15.29 10.89 2.69
CA LEU A 183 16.67 10.87 2.25
C LEU A 183 17.35 12.21 2.58
N MET A 184 18.51 12.13 3.21
CA MET A 184 19.32 13.28 3.58
C MET A 184 20.40 13.52 2.53
N TYR A 185 20.05 14.34 1.55
CA TYR A 185 21.01 14.85 0.56
C TYR A 185 21.84 15.98 1.18
N GLY A 186 22.93 15.60 1.84
CA GLY A 186 23.88 16.52 2.46
C GLY A 186 23.55 16.92 3.91
N SER A 187 24.50 17.60 4.55
CA SER A 187 24.50 17.90 5.99
C SER A 187 23.55 19.02 6.44
N ARG A 188 22.64 19.50 5.57
CA ARG A 188 21.88 20.75 5.77
C ARG A 188 20.36 20.62 5.84
N ILE A 189 19.80 19.40 5.91
CA ILE A 189 18.35 19.27 6.13
C ILE A 189 18.05 19.60 7.60
N ALA A 190 17.62 20.85 7.85
CA ALA A 190 17.21 21.32 9.17
C ALA A 190 15.71 21.09 9.45
N ARG A 191 14.91 20.81 8.41
CA ARG A 191 13.45 20.62 8.50
C ARG A 191 13.00 19.41 7.69
N CYS A 192 12.02 18.66 8.19
CA CYS A 192 11.44 17.53 7.48
C CYS A 192 10.77 18.01 6.18
N ILE A 193 11.13 17.41 5.05
CA ILE A 193 10.59 17.76 3.71
C ILE A 193 9.08 17.52 3.59
N TYR A 194 8.52 16.69 4.48
CA TYR A 194 7.10 16.34 4.47
C TYR A 194 6.29 17.22 5.42
N CYS A 195 6.60 17.21 6.73
CA CYS A 195 5.81 17.98 7.71
C CYS A 195 6.34 19.40 7.98
N GLY A 196 7.45 19.79 7.36
CA GLY A 196 8.06 21.11 7.51
C GLY A 196 8.60 21.42 8.90
N ARG A 197 8.64 20.48 9.87
CA ARG A 197 9.15 20.74 11.23
C ARG A 197 10.65 20.56 11.36
N ALA A 198 11.27 21.24 12.32
CA ALA A 198 12.70 21.14 12.57
C ALA A 198 13.14 19.72 12.96
N LEU A 199 14.23 19.23 12.36
CA LEU A 199 14.81 17.92 12.64
C LEU A 199 15.75 18.03 13.84
N ARG A 200 15.24 17.70 15.03
CA ARG A 200 16.03 17.66 16.27
C ARG A 200 16.63 16.27 16.46
N GLY A 201 17.72 16.00 15.73
CA GLY A 201 18.43 14.72 15.76
C GLY A 201 17.83 13.69 14.79
N VAL A 202 18.72 12.98 14.10
CA VAL A 202 18.37 11.90 13.17
C VAL A 202 18.42 10.60 13.95
N LEU A 203 17.27 9.94 14.10
CA LEU A 203 17.25 8.59 14.67
C LEU A 203 17.75 7.62 13.62
N THR A 204 18.90 7.01 13.88
CA THR A 204 19.38 5.84 13.15
C THR A 204 18.44 4.67 13.39
N GLN A 205 17.66 4.34 12.35
CA GLN A 205 16.94 3.10 12.04
C GLN A 205 16.70 2.12 13.20
N ARG A 206 15.57 2.29 13.91
CA ARG A 206 14.84 1.11 14.41
C ARG A 206 13.67 0.85 13.48
N LYS A 207 13.77 -0.23 12.69
CA LYS A 207 12.65 -0.71 11.88
C LYS A 207 11.49 -1.06 12.84
N PRO A 208 10.26 -0.58 12.58
CA PRO A 208 9.11 -0.96 13.38
C PRO A 208 8.91 -2.47 13.29
N ALA A 209 8.29 -3.05 14.31
CA ALA A 209 7.97 -4.47 14.25
C ALA A 209 7.00 -4.73 13.09
N LEU A 210 7.23 -5.83 12.38
CA LEU A 210 6.40 -6.28 11.27
C LEU A 210 5.09 -6.86 11.81
N ARG A 211 4.17 -5.98 12.17
CA ARG A 211 2.83 -6.32 12.65
C ARG A 211 1.77 -5.49 11.92
N PRO A 212 0.64 -6.08 11.51
CA PRO A 212 -0.40 -5.37 10.77
C PRO A 212 -0.88 -4.08 11.43
N GLU A 213 -1.05 -4.07 12.76
CA GLU A 213 -1.52 -2.89 13.50
C GLU A 213 -0.51 -1.75 13.45
N ILE A 214 0.78 -2.09 13.55
CA ILE A 214 1.88 -1.13 13.54
C ILE A 214 2.06 -0.59 12.13
N LEU A 215 2.07 -1.44 11.10
CA LEU A 215 2.23 -1.01 9.71
C LEU A 215 1.07 -0.11 9.26
N ARG A 216 -0.18 -0.44 9.62
CA ARG A 216 -1.33 0.43 9.36
C ARG A 216 -1.24 1.75 10.13
N ALA A 217 -0.77 1.72 11.38
CA ALA A 217 -0.58 2.94 12.16
C ALA A 217 0.53 3.83 11.58
N VAL A 218 1.64 3.23 11.12
CA VAL A 218 2.70 3.91 10.38
C VAL A 218 2.08 4.51 9.11
N HIS A 219 1.50 3.71 8.23
CA HIS A 219 0.84 4.17 7.01
C HIS A 219 -0.08 5.38 7.26
N ARG A 220 -1.06 5.26 8.18
CA ARG A 220 -1.98 6.36 8.52
C ARG A 220 -1.25 7.61 8.98
N ARG A 221 -0.21 7.48 9.80
CA ARG A 221 0.58 8.63 10.26
C ARG A 221 1.34 9.30 9.11
N LEU A 222 1.82 8.51 8.14
CA LEU A 222 2.52 9.01 6.96
C LEU A 222 1.57 9.64 5.94
N THR A 223 0.32 9.15 5.82
CA THR A 223 -0.63 9.56 4.76
C THR A 223 -1.75 10.51 5.21
N SER A 224 -1.93 10.76 6.52
CA SER A 224 -3.01 11.60 7.09
C SER A 224 -2.90 13.12 6.85
N GLY A 225 -2.21 13.57 5.78
CA GLY A 225 -2.35 14.94 5.27
C GLY A 225 -1.21 15.92 5.56
N ALA A 226 0.04 15.46 5.55
CA ALA A 226 1.22 16.35 5.52
C ALA A 226 2.21 15.97 4.39
N LEU A 227 1.70 15.52 3.25
CA LEU A 227 2.47 15.49 2.02
C LEU A 227 2.03 16.71 1.21
N PRO A 228 2.93 17.66 0.87
CA PRO A 228 2.56 18.80 0.06
C PRO A 228 2.04 18.29 -1.30
N GLU A 229 0.96 18.91 -1.81
CA GLU A 229 0.38 18.65 -3.14
C GLU A 229 1.38 18.85 -4.30
N ARG A 230 2.59 19.36 -3.99
CA ARG A 230 3.73 19.44 -4.89
C ARG A 230 4.99 18.93 -4.18
N LEU A 231 5.48 17.77 -4.61
CA LEU A 231 6.90 17.45 -4.52
C LEU A 231 7.63 18.41 -5.45
N VAL A 232 8.18 19.50 -4.91
CA VAL A 232 9.18 20.26 -5.64
C VAL A 232 10.47 19.48 -5.50
N VAL A 233 10.80 18.71 -6.53
CA VAL A 233 12.16 18.23 -6.74
C VAL A 233 12.99 19.48 -7.05
N VAL A 234 13.84 19.89 -6.11
CA VAL A 234 14.83 20.96 -6.30
C VAL A 234 16.12 20.33 -6.77
#